data_AF-A0A1A7BE98-F1
#
_entry.id   AF-A0A1A7BE98-F1
#
_cell.length_a   1.000
_cell.length_b   1.000
_cell.length_c   1.000
_cell.angle_alpha   90.00
_cell.angle_beta   90.00
_cell.angle_gamma   90.00
#
_symmetry.space_group_name_H-M   'P 1'
#
loop_
_entity.id
_entity.type
_entity.pdbx_description
1 polymer ?
#
loop_
_entity_poly.entity_id
_entity_poly.type
_entity_poly.pdbx_seq_one_letter_code
_entity_poly.pdbx_strand_id
1 'polypeptide(L)' 'MVSGSDAVFQDAAIRYDWFEVEEKSGALCVNFGIDDPAREDSFARENLVGLVIDPEGNFHGFNTRFGCTFVRNQASTSD' A
#
# COMPACT_ATOMS: atom_id res chain seq x y z
N MET A 1 -5.22 -16.76 3.33
CA MET A 1 -5.50 -16.12 2.02
C MET A 1 -5.82 -14.66 2.34
N VAL A 2 -4.89 -13.74 2.11
CA VAL A 2 -5.19 -12.30 2.23
C VAL A 2 -6.03 -11.96 1.01
N SER A 3 -7.34 -11.83 1.21
CA SER A 3 -8.23 -11.26 0.21
C SER A 3 -8.36 -9.78 0.55
N GLY A 4 -7.68 -8.94 -0.22
CA GLY A 4 -7.71 -7.49 -0.07
C GLY A 4 -7.71 -6.89 -1.45
N SER A 5 -8.90 -6.74 -2.03
CA SER A 5 -9.09 -6.14 -3.37
C SER A 5 -9.22 -4.61 -3.33
N ASP A 6 -9.31 -4.02 -2.13
CA ASP A 6 -9.64 -2.60 -1.98
C ASP A 6 -8.58 -1.90 -1.12
N ALA A 7 -7.47 -1.52 -1.76
CA ALA A 7 -6.53 -0.58 -1.17
C ALA A 7 -7.04 0.85 -1.42
N VAL A 8 -7.13 1.66 -0.36
CA VAL A 8 -7.60 3.06 -0.44
C VAL A 8 -6.49 3.98 0.08
N PHE A 9 -6.23 5.06 -0.67
CA PHE A 9 -5.28 6.11 -0.32
C PHE A 9 -5.94 7.49 -0.49
N GLN A 10 -5.90 8.33 0.54
CA GLN A 10 -6.53 9.66 0.55
C GLN A 10 -8.00 9.64 0.07
N ASP A 11 -8.78 8.70 0.60
CA ASP A 11 -10.19 8.47 0.26
C ASP A 11 -10.44 8.03 -1.20
N ALA A 12 -9.39 7.72 -1.96
CA ALA A 12 -9.47 7.19 -3.32
C ALA A 12 -8.97 5.74 -3.39
N ALA A 13 -9.69 4.88 -4.11
CA ALA A 13 -9.23 3.52 -4.37
C ALA A 13 -7.96 3.54 -5.24
N ILE A 14 -6.94 2.78 -4.84
CA ILE A 14 -5.75 2.55 -5.65
C ILE A 14 -6.14 1.63 -6.79
N ARG A 15 -6.18 2.17 -8.01
CA ARG A 15 -6.47 1.40 -9.22
C ARG A 15 -5.17 0.82 -9.78
N TYR A 16 -4.84 -0.38 -9.37
CA TYR A 16 -3.71 -1.16 -9.88
C TYR A 16 -4.18 -2.29 -10.79
N ASP A 17 -3.31 -2.75 -11.69
CA ASP A 17 -3.58 -3.91 -12.56
C ASP A 17 -3.12 -5.19 -11.86
N TRP A 18 -2.06 -5.10 -11.07
CA TRP A 18 -1.54 -6.19 -10.26
C TRP A 18 -1.03 -5.71 -8.91
N PHE A 19 -0.93 -6.66 -7.97
CA PHE A 19 -0.21 -6.49 -6.73
C PHE A 19 0.64 -7.72 -6.46
N GLU A 20 1.76 -7.52 -5.80
CA GLU A 20 2.65 -8.57 -5.34
C GLU A 20 2.80 -8.48 -3.83
N VAL A 21 2.82 -9.64 -3.16
CA VAL A 21 3.06 -9.73 -1.72
C VAL A 21 4.32 -10.54 -1.51
N GLU A 22 5.31 -9.95 -0.84
CA GLU A 22 6.54 -10.61 -0.45
C GLU A 22 6.78 -10.47 1.06
N GLU A 23 7.43 -11.47 1.66
CA GLU A 23 7.96 -11.35 3.01
C GLU A 23 9.48 -11.19 2.93
N LYS A 24 10.00 -10.11 3.53
CA LYS A 24 11.42 -9.77 3.46
C LYS A 24 11.90 -9.26 4.80
N SER A 25 12.90 -9.93 5.37
CA SER A 25 13.50 -9.54 6.66
C SER A 25 12.48 -9.40 7.80
N GLY A 26 11.42 -10.23 7.80
CA GLY A 26 10.34 -10.20 8.79
C GLY A 26 9.28 -9.12 8.57
N ALA A 27 9.40 -8.33 7.50
CA ALA A 27 8.38 -7.38 7.06
C ALA A 27 7.52 -7.99 5.96
N LEU A 28 6.22 -7.67 5.94
CA LEU A 28 5.33 -7.98 4.83
C LEU A 28 5.26 -6.78 3.89
N CYS A 29 5.72 -6.95 2.66
CA CYS A 29 5.68 -5.92 1.64
C CYS A 29 4.59 -6.23 0.62
N VAL A 30 3.78 -5.22 0.30
CA VAL A 30 2.80 -5.25 -0.78
C VAL A 30 3.22 -4.21 -1.79
N ASN A 31 3.44 -4.61 -3.04
CA ASN A 31 3.74 -3.70 -4.14
C ASN A 31 2.55 -3.65 -5.10
N PHE A 32 2.26 -2.48 -5.63
CA PHE A 32 1.20 -2.26 -6.60
C PHE A 32 1.81 -1.83 -7.92
N GLY A 33 1.26 -2.31 -9.03
CA GLY A 33 1.73 -1.93 -10.35
C GLY A 33 0.65 -1.89 -11.42
N ILE A 34 1.08 -1.38 -12.56
CA ILE A 34 0.28 -1.08 -13.75
C ILE A 34 0.95 -1.73 -14.94
N ASP A 35 0.17 -2.37 -15.81
CA ASP A 35 0.69 -3.04 -17.00
C ASP A 35 0.92 -2.05 -18.16
N ASP A 36 0.17 -0.95 -18.20
CA ASP A 36 0.29 0.11 -19.21
C ASP A 36 1.43 1.08 -18.85
N PRO A 37 2.58 1.05 -19.56
CA PRO A 37 3.72 1.91 -19.26
C PRO A 37 3.40 3.40 -19.44
N ALA A 38 2.39 3.75 -20.24
CA ALA A 38 1.98 5.14 -20.43
C ALA A 38 1.30 5.73 -19.18
N ARG A 39 0.81 4.88 -18.27
CA ARG A 39 0.17 5.27 -17.00
C ARG A 39 1.07 5.08 -15.78
N GLU A 40 2.24 4.47 -15.93
CA GLU A 40 3.10 4.10 -14.80
C GLU A 40 3.57 5.31 -13.99
N ASP A 41 4.05 6.38 -14.65
CA ASP A 41 4.51 7.60 -13.97
C ASP A 41 3.37 8.34 -13.26
N SER A 42 2.19 8.48 -13.89
CA SER A 42 1.05 9.12 -13.24
C SER A 42 0.54 8.30 -12.07
N PHE A 43 0.43 6.97 -12.23
CA PHE A 43 0.06 6.06 -11.15
C PHE A 43 1.00 6.21 -9.94
N ALA A 44 2.30 6.14 -10.16
CA ALA A 44 3.31 6.18 -9.10
C ALA A 44 3.38 7.55 -8.38
N ARG A 45 2.90 8.62 -9.03
CA ARG A 45 2.82 9.96 -8.45
C ARG A 45 1.51 10.23 -7.69
N GLU A 46 0.43 9.57 -8.07
CA GLU A 46 -0.91 9.83 -7.55
C GLU A 46 -1.36 8.81 -6.49
N ASN A 47 -0.75 7.62 -6.47
CA ASN A 47 -1.12 6.52 -5.59
C ASN A 47 0.07 6.05 -4.73
N LEU A 48 -0.18 5.09 -3.83
CA LEU A 48 0.90 4.31 -3.23
C LEU A 48 1.38 3.25 -4.23
N VAL A 49 2.69 3.06 -4.32
CA VAL A 49 3.29 1.97 -5.10
C VAL A 49 3.71 0.80 -4.21
N GLY A 50 3.78 1.03 -2.90
CA GLY A 50 3.98 -0.05 -1.95
C GLY A 50 3.55 0.28 -0.53
N LEU A 51 3.31 -0.78 0.23
CA LEU A 51 2.97 -0.81 1.64
C LEU A 51 3.85 -1.85 2.34
N VAL A 52 4.55 -1.44 3.39
CA VAL A 52 5.35 -2.32 4.24
C VAL A 52 4.70 -2.40 5.61
N ILE A 53 4.51 -3.61 6.12
CA ILE A 53 4.20 -3.88 7.52
C ILE A 53 5.49 -4.36 8.16
N ASP A 54 6.08 -3.53 9.02
CA ASP A 54 7.33 -3.87 9.70
C ASP A 54 7.12 -4.95 10.79
N PRO A 55 8.20 -5.55 11.32
CA PRO A 55 8.10 -6.57 12.36
C PRO A 55 7.40 -6.09 13.63
N GLU A 56 7.43 -4.78 13.90
CA GLU A 56 6.75 -4.14 15.02
C GLU A 56 5.24 -3.91 14.75
N GLY A 57 4.78 -4.18 13.52
CA GLY A 57 3.39 -4.05 13.09
C GLY A 57 2.99 -2.64 12.65
N ASN A 58 3.95 -1.72 12.46
CA ASN A 58 3.70 -0.42 11.87
C ASN A 58 3.61 -0.51 10.35
N PHE A 59 2.84 0.40 9.77
CA PHE A 59 2.54 0.43 8.35
C PHE A 59 3.31 1.59 7.70
N HIS A 60 3.97 1.34 6.58
CA HIS A 60 4.76 2.33 5.85
C HIS A 60 4.35 2.29 4.38
N GLY A 61 3.68 3.32 3.89
CA GLY A 61 3.34 3.43 2.47
C GLY A 61 4.27 4.40 1.76
N PHE A 62 4.62 4.12 0.51
CA PHE A 62 5.48 5.01 -0.25
C PHE A 62 5.03 5.15 -1.71
N ASN A 63 5.43 6.27 -2.31
CA ASN A 63 5.29 6.56 -3.73
C ASN A 63 6.41 7.47 -4.23
N THR A 64 6.38 7.88 -5.50
CA THR A 64 7.44 8.70 -6.09
C THR A 64 7.52 10.11 -5.51
N ARG A 65 6.45 10.60 -4.87
CA ARG A 65 6.38 11.95 -4.29
C ARG A 65 6.74 11.99 -2.80
N PHE A 66 6.50 10.93 -2.04
CA PHE A 66 6.77 10.87 -0.60
C PHE A 66 6.70 9.44 -0.04
N GLY A 67 7.31 9.25 1.14
CA GLY A 67 7.06 8.11 2.04
C GLY A 67 6.23 8.57 3.25
N CYS A 68 5.17 7.85 3.57
CA CYS A 68 4.30 8.13 4.71
C CYS A 68 4.23 6.93 5.67
N THR A 69 4.31 7.20 6.97
CA THR A 69 4.11 6.19 8.02
C THR A 69 2.65 6.26 8.47
N PHE A 70 1.97 5.12 8.45
CA PHE A 70 0.62 4.96 8.96
C PHE A 70 0.69 4.33 10.36
N VAL A 71 -0.04 4.93 11.30
CA VAL A 71 -0.36 4.30 12.57
C VAL A 71 -1.63 3.49 12.42
N ARG A 72 -1.63 2.26 12.92
CA ARG A 72 -2.82 1.40 12.95
C ARG A 72 -3.93 2.13 13.69
N ASN A 73 -5.03 2.42 13.01
CA ASN A 73 -6.22 2.94 13.67
C ASN A 73 -6.79 1.80 14.52
N GLN A 74 -6.61 1.86 15.85
CA GLN A 74 -7.35 0.99 16.74
C GLN A 74 -8.79 1.47 16.67
N ALA A 75 -9.64 0.73 15.94
CA ALA A 75 -11.07 0.95 15.98
C ALA A 75 -11.47 1.04 17.46
N SER A 76 -12.11 2.15 17.83
CA SER A 76 -12.69 2.33 19.15
C SER A 76 -13.62 1.16 19.37
N THR A 77 -13.24 0.23 20.24
CA THR A 77 -14.16 -0.74 20.82
C THR A 77 -15.24 0.11 21.48
N SER A 78 -16.37 0.25 20.82
CA SER A 78 -17.56 0.81 21.44
C SER A 78 -18.12 -0.33 22.29
N ASP A 79 -18.01 -0.18 23.60
CA ASP A 79 -18.68 -1.02 24.61
C ASP A 79 -20.21 -0.95 24.45
#